data_AF-A0A2T5NJ08-F1
#
_entry.id   AF-A0A2T5NJ08-F1
#
_cell.length_a   1.000
_cell.length_b   1.000
_cell.length_c   1.000
_cell.angle_alpha   90.00
_cell.angle_beta   90.00
_cell.angle_gamma   90.00
#
_symmetry.space_group_name_H-M   'P 1'
#
loop_
_entity.id
_entity.type
_entity.pdbx_description
1 polymer ?
#
loop_
_entity_poly.entity_id
_entity_poly.type
_entity_poly.pdbx_seq_one_letter_code
_entity_poly.pdbx_strand_id
1 'polypeptide(L)'
;MAADATLCGRRAAERGHRFLVPGAERDRRARRTRRPAVRAADPLPHSGGQPVAPAVPGLAAAGHPAHGAALRGQPGRGRIAPGSHAGAALAGLRARSAAGRGAAARLPEPPPSAADPAGTDADGHGQAAGMKAPPAQPPAPARQQALLRECFELARAHPFYRTLYRGVACAEDAPPLEKATLQAALETFSPEREASGLYLVRSGGSTRAALIFPVDIAENLAQRQALADRLRADGVFGPASIALNLFGYANLYRTAAIVDDVLERCQATTLPMSAHAADADILAAARRFRPSHVLGTPSRLALFAAHLAAAGERLEIPQLLYAGETLHASTLARLRAALGAAQLWSLYGGAETGIWAWSDASRRPGLFRVLPRVAVEVLQPDAAGYGRIAVSNAWRRRFPVFRYCLGDIGRWVECDGERWLELRGRDGRSFRLNETTYELDDFAQLAGAEHAFQIQLDRDPAGRERLTLLLAEHLDAGPEAALRARLAALLGLAPDDGAFALGLAARARWRLDPVTSKTPPIVDLRD
;
A
#
# COMPACT_ATOMS: atom_id res chain seq x y z
N MET A 1 -24.03 -54.62 42.26
CA MET A 1 -25.49 -54.66 42.06
C MET A 1 -25.74 -54.20 40.64
N ALA A 2 -25.67 -55.16 39.70
CA ALA A 2 -26.83 -55.79 39.03
C ALA A 2 -27.30 -54.91 37.86
N ALA A 3 -26.78 -55.18 36.64
CA ALA A 3 -27.39 -56.04 35.60
C ALA A 3 -28.36 -55.18 34.74
N ASP A 4 -28.47 -55.29 33.42
CA ASP A 4 -28.17 -56.41 32.52
C ASP A 4 -28.13 -55.95 31.05
N ALA A 5 -27.52 -56.80 30.23
CA ALA A 5 -27.62 -57.07 28.78
C ALA A 5 -28.46 -56.14 27.87
N THR A 6 -28.09 -55.88 26.60
CA THR A 6 -27.98 -56.95 25.59
C THR A 6 -27.17 -56.52 24.37
N LEU A 7 -26.31 -57.44 23.96
CA LEU A 7 -25.43 -57.47 22.81
C LEU A 7 -26.20 -58.03 21.59
N CYS A 8 -26.04 -57.46 20.39
CA CYS A 8 -26.16 -58.25 19.16
C CYS A 8 -25.25 -57.66 18.09
N GLY A 9 -24.18 -58.40 17.79
CA GLY A 9 -23.19 -58.04 16.78
C GLY A 9 -23.48 -58.66 15.42
N ARG A 10 -22.92 -58.06 14.36
CA ARG A 10 -22.46 -58.79 13.18
C ARG A 10 -21.14 -58.17 12.68
N ARG A 11 -20.16 -59.04 12.48
CA ARG A 11 -18.85 -58.78 11.85
C ARG A 11 -18.92 -59.04 10.34
N ALA A 12 -18.15 -58.28 9.57
CA ALA A 12 -17.37 -58.68 8.38
C ALA A 12 -16.46 -57.47 8.04
N ALA A 13 -15.14 -57.53 8.28
CA ALA A 13 -14.08 -58.00 7.37
C ALA A 13 -13.98 -57.13 6.10
N GLU A 14 -12.84 -56.65 5.58
CA GLU A 14 -11.41 -56.72 5.88
C GLU A 14 -10.70 -55.81 4.84
N ARG A 15 -9.36 -55.66 4.95
CA ARG A 15 -8.39 -54.87 4.13
C ARG A 15 -8.21 -53.43 4.64
N GLY A 16 -7.10 -53.02 5.26
CA GLY A 16 -5.76 -53.58 5.35
C GLY A 16 -4.77 -52.70 4.57
N HIS A 17 -4.10 -51.78 5.26
CA HIS A 17 -2.67 -51.46 5.07
C HIS A 17 -2.14 -50.84 6.37
N ARG A 18 -1.24 -51.57 7.03
CA ARG A 18 -0.47 -51.17 8.21
C ARG A 18 0.81 -50.44 7.77
N PHE A 19 1.40 -49.71 8.71
CA PHE A 19 2.83 -49.62 9.11
C PHE A 19 3.14 -48.17 9.55
N LEU A 20 3.77 -47.84 10.68
CA LEU A 20 4.09 -48.48 11.97
C LEU A 20 4.65 -47.31 12.82
N VAL A 21 4.21 -47.14 14.06
CA VAL A 21 4.87 -46.29 15.06
C VAL A 21 5.13 -47.18 16.28
N PRO A 22 6.35 -47.24 16.83
CA PRO A 22 6.58 -47.95 18.07
C PRO A 22 6.36 -47.00 19.26
N GLY A 23 5.42 -47.39 20.13
CA GLY A 23 5.37 -46.91 21.51
C GLY A 23 6.07 -47.88 22.46
N ALA A 24 6.43 -47.40 23.63
CA ALA A 24 6.41 -48.18 24.87
C ALA A 24 6.47 -47.24 26.09
N GLU A 25 5.35 -47.12 26.79
CA GLU A 25 5.32 -46.75 28.20
C GLU A 25 5.83 -47.93 29.05
N ARG A 26 6.50 -47.65 30.17
CA ARG A 26 5.94 -47.91 31.52
C ARG A 26 6.90 -47.56 32.67
N ASP A 27 6.36 -46.69 33.54
CA ASP A 27 6.19 -46.84 34.99
C ASP A 27 7.35 -46.56 36.00
N ARG A 28 7.05 -45.57 36.86
CA ARG A 28 7.20 -45.50 38.33
C ARG A 28 8.51 -45.09 39.05
N ARG A 29 8.26 -44.07 39.89
CA ARG A 29 8.75 -43.77 41.26
C ARG A 29 9.96 -42.83 41.45
N ALA A 30 9.60 -41.63 41.91
CA ALA A 30 10.21 -40.78 42.94
C ALA A 30 11.57 -41.19 43.54
N ARG A 31 12.53 -40.24 43.50
CA ARG A 31 13.35 -39.82 44.67
C ARG A 31 14.08 -38.51 44.38
N ARG A 32 13.99 -37.59 45.35
CA ARG A 32 14.83 -36.39 45.51
C ARG A 32 16.31 -36.77 45.53
N THR A 33 17.19 -35.97 44.92
CA THR A 33 18.44 -35.48 45.53
C THR A 33 19.22 -34.51 44.63
N ARG A 34 19.44 -33.29 45.18
CA ARG A 34 20.66 -32.46 45.19
C ARG A 34 21.54 -32.34 43.93
N ARG A 35 21.62 -31.10 43.41
CA ARG A 35 22.76 -30.54 42.64
C ARG A 35 24.09 -30.67 43.41
N PRO A 36 25.21 -30.77 42.69
CA PRO A 36 26.41 -30.04 43.08
C PRO A 36 26.94 -29.11 41.98
N ALA A 37 27.64 -28.09 42.45
CA ALA A 37 28.28 -27.02 41.69
C ALA A 37 29.55 -27.49 40.96
N VAL A 38 29.87 -26.85 39.84
CA VAL A 38 31.17 -26.95 39.19
C VAL A 38 31.96 -25.66 39.50
N ARG A 39 33.13 -25.85 40.10
CA ARG A 39 34.13 -24.83 40.43
C ARG A 39 35.03 -24.54 39.23
N ALA A 40 35.53 -23.31 39.21
CA ALA A 40 36.56 -22.79 38.32
C ALA A 40 37.95 -23.38 38.56
N ALA A 41 38.78 -23.38 37.51
CA ALA A 41 40.24 -23.35 37.57
C ALA A 41 40.81 -22.70 36.27
N ASP A 42 41.62 -21.65 36.46
CA ASP A 42 42.46 -20.92 35.47
C ASP A 42 43.84 -21.64 35.25
N PRO A 43 44.87 -21.06 34.58
CA PRO A 43 45.00 -20.84 33.13
C PRO A 43 46.41 -21.20 32.51
N LEU A 44 46.53 -21.08 31.17
CA LEU A 44 47.74 -20.81 30.31
C LEU A 44 48.81 -21.94 30.10
N PRO A 45 49.61 -21.95 28.98
CA PRO A 45 50.08 -20.79 28.20
C PRO A 45 50.04 -20.85 26.66
N HIS A 46 50.34 -19.68 26.09
CA HIS A 46 50.38 -19.30 24.68
C HIS A 46 51.51 -19.94 23.85
N SER A 47 51.23 -20.22 22.57
CA SER A 47 52.18 -20.09 21.46
C SER A 47 51.43 -19.70 20.18
N GLY A 48 51.96 -18.69 19.48
CA GLY A 48 51.26 -17.95 18.43
C GLY A 48 51.09 -18.65 17.07
N GLY A 49 50.18 -18.09 16.29
CA GLY A 49 49.94 -18.37 14.88
C GLY A 49 48.84 -17.44 14.38
N GLN A 50 49.13 -16.62 13.37
CA GLN A 50 48.21 -15.64 12.77
C GLN A 50 46.95 -16.30 12.18
N PRO A 51 45.78 -15.62 12.18
CA PRO A 51 44.58 -16.15 11.54
C PRO A 51 44.58 -15.90 10.01
N VAL A 52 44.36 -16.99 9.28
CA VAL A 52 44.09 -17.02 7.83
C VAL A 52 42.64 -16.57 7.58
N ALA A 53 42.45 -15.56 6.72
CA ALA A 53 41.15 -15.11 6.25
C ALA A 53 40.65 -15.98 5.08
N PRO A 54 39.33 -16.26 4.96
CA PRO A 54 38.77 -16.96 3.81
C PRO A 54 38.59 -16.04 2.60
N ALA A 55 38.99 -16.54 1.43
CA ALA A 55 38.97 -15.86 0.14
C ALA A 55 37.57 -15.74 -0.47
N VAL A 56 37.32 -14.60 -1.12
CA VAL A 56 36.20 -14.34 -2.04
C VAL A 56 36.81 -14.11 -3.44
N PRO A 57 36.32 -14.74 -4.52
CA PRO A 57 36.83 -14.50 -5.87
C PRO A 57 36.23 -13.22 -6.48
N GLY A 58 37.11 -12.42 -7.11
CA GLY A 58 36.85 -11.05 -7.54
C GLY A 58 36.30 -10.85 -8.95
N LEU A 59 35.91 -9.59 -9.21
CA LEU A 59 35.68 -9.01 -10.53
C LEU A 59 36.58 -7.78 -10.69
N ALA A 60 37.26 -7.70 -11.82
CA ALA A 60 38.29 -6.72 -12.16
C ALA A 60 37.70 -5.34 -12.53
N ALA A 61 38.39 -4.28 -12.09
CA ALA A 61 38.21 -2.90 -12.52
C ALA A 61 39.31 -2.53 -13.54
N ALA A 62 38.91 -1.97 -14.69
CA ALA A 62 39.81 -1.38 -15.67
C ALA A 62 39.97 0.13 -15.41
N GLY A 63 41.22 0.57 -15.38
CA GLY A 63 41.62 1.92 -14.97
C GLY A 63 41.55 2.99 -16.05
N HIS A 64 41.45 4.24 -15.58
CA HIS A 64 41.76 5.47 -16.31
C HIS A 64 43.25 5.81 -16.18
N PRO A 65 43.89 6.38 -17.23
CA PRO A 65 45.11 7.14 -17.07
C PRO A 65 44.85 8.65 -17.02
N ALA A 66 45.65 9.32 -16.20
CA ALA A 66 45.74 10.76 -16.04
C ALA A 66 46.69 11.39 -17.08
N HIS A 67 46.48 12.67 -17.40
CA HIS A 67 47.54 13.62 -17.69
C HIS A 67 47.05 15.05 -17.41
N GLY A 68 47.83 15.81 -16.64
CA GLY A 68 47.68 17.25 -16.46
C GLY A 68 48.76 18.01 -17.23
N ALA A 69 48.47 19.28 -17.55
CA ALA A 69 49.35 20.46 -17.42
C ALA A 69 48.78 21.65 -18.20
N ALA A 70 48.86 22.82 -17.59
CA ALA A 70 48.41 24.12 -18.07
C ALA A 70 49.28 24.70 -19.20
N LEU A 71 48.74 25.66 -19.99
CA LEU A 71 49.38 26.94 -20.35
C LEU A 71 48.46 27.86 -21.18
N ARG A 72 48.33 29.10 -20.67
CA ARG A 72 48.04 30.43 -21.26
C ARG A 72 47.60 30.59 -22.73
N GLY A 73 46.59 31.46 -22.94
CA GLY A 73 46.43 32.27 -24.16
C GLY A 73 45.03 32.88 -24.40
N GLN A 74 44.87 34.18 -24.14
CA GLN A 74 43.86 35.09 -24.75
C GLN A 74 44.64 36.20 -25.49
N PRO A 75 44.03 37.07 -26.33
CA PRO A 75 42.80 36.97 -27.13
C PRO A 75 43.01 37.43 -28.61
N GLY A 76 42.02 37.22 -29.48
CA GLY A 76 42.01 37.79 -30.84
C GLY A 76 40.59 38.02 -31.37
N ARG A 77 40.26 39.29 -31.62
CA ARG A 77 38.99 39.77 -32.20
C ARG A 77 38.92 39.50 -33.71
N GLY A 78 37.70 39.29 -34.22
CA GLY A 78 37.39 39.38 -35.65
C GLY A 78 35.90 39.28 -35.94
N ARG A 79 35.21 40.42 -36.07
CA ARG A 79 33.88 40.56 -36.70
C ARG A 79 34.00 40.30 -38.20
N ILE A 80 32.92 39.83 -38.83
CA ILE A 80 32.33 40.30 -40.11
C ILE A 80 31.02 39.50 -40.36
N ALA A 81 29.94 40.21 -40.73
CA ALA A 81 28.70 39.71 -41.34
C ALA A 81 28.71 40.09 -42.85
N PRO A 82 27.65 39.99 -43.69
CA PRO A 82 26.36 39.29 -43.63
C PRO A 82 26.04 38.49 -44.94
N GLY A 83 24.82 37.94 -45.09
CA GLY A 83 24.32 37.42 -46.37
C GLY A 83 22.90 36.84 -46.32
N SER A 84 22.04 37.32 -47.23
CA SER A 84 20.57 37.24 -47.29
C SER A 84 19.98 36.18 -48.25
N HIS A 85 18.63 36.09 -48.24
CA HIS A 85 17.66 35.47 -49.20
C HIS A 85 17.13 34.08 -48.80
N ALA A 86 15.86 33.70 -48.98
CA ALA A 86 14.60 34.22 -49.58
C ALA A 86 13.43 33.60 -48.75
N GLY A 87 12.14 33.99 -48.75
CA GLY A 87 11.27 34.69 -49.69
C GLY A 87 10.03 33.82 -50.03
N ALA A 88 8.81 34.38 -49.87
CA ALA A 88 7.44 33.91 -50.21
C ALA A 88 6.69 33.06 -49.15
N ALA A 89 5.54 33.43 -48.52
CA ALA A 89 4.28 34.10 -48.92
C ALA A 89 3.47 33.28 -49.96
N LEU A 90 2.13 33.10 -49.96
CA LEU A 90 0.99 33.52 -49.14
C LEU A 90 -0.26 32.71 -49.64
N ALA A 91 -1.26 32.53 -48.78
CA ALA A 91 -2.72 32.43 -49.02
C ALA A 91 -3.33 31.48 -50.09
N GLY A 92 -4.08 30.48 -49.60
CA GLY A 92 -5.56 30.46 -49.54
C GLY A 92 -6.39 30.48 -50.82
N LEU A 93 -7.31 29.50 -50.98
CA LEU A 93 -8.66 29.73 -51.52
C LEU A 93 -9.62 28.56 -51.27
N ARG A 94 -10.90 28.93 -51.33
CA ARG A 94 -12.09 28.32 -50.72
C ARG A 94 -12.71 27.17 -51.53
N ALA A 95 -13.37 26.29 -50.76
CA ALA A 95 -14.67 25.62 -50.97
C ALA A 95 -15.26 25.46 -52.39
N ARG A 96 -15.72 24.23 -52.67
CA ARG A 96 -17.09 23.95 -53.18
C ARG A 96 -17.53 22.51 -52.89
N SER A 97 -18.81 22.41 -52.56
CA SER A 97 -19.63 21.24 -52.26
C SER A 97 -19.95 20.36 -53.47
N ALA A 98 -20.15 19.06 -53.26
CA ALA A 98 -21.26 18.30 -53.85
C ALA A 98 -21.46 16.97 -53.13
N ALA A 99 -22.72 16.56 -53.04
CA ALA A 99 -23.25 15.46 -52.27
C ALA A 99 -22.93 14.07 -52.85
N GLY A 100 -22.88 13.06 -51.99
CA GLY A 100 -22.85 11.65 -52.36
C GLY A 100 -23.26 10.77 -51.17
N ARG A 101 -24.49 10.27 -51.21
CA ARG A 101 -25.09 9.36 -50.24
C ARG A 101 -24.39 8.00 -50.27
N GLY A 102 -24.10 7.39 -49.12
CA GLY A 102 -23.53 6.05 -49.01
C GLY A 102 -23.84 5.40 -47.67
N ALA A 103 -24.81 4.49 -47.71
CA ALA A 103 -25.33 3.55 -46.71
C ALA A 103 -24.57 3.34 -45.37
N ALA A 104 -25.29 3.58 -44.27
CA ALA A 104 -24.96 3.08 -42.94
C ALA A 104 -25.38 1.60 -42.81
N ALA A 105 -24.42 0.76 -42.41
CA ALA A 105 -24.65 -0.65 -42.08
C ALA A 105 -25.43 -0.75 -40.76
N ARG A 106 -26.59 -1.43 -40.79
CA ARG A 106 -27.41 -1.77 -39.62
C ARG A 106 -26.79 -2.96 -38.88
N LEU A 107 -26.63 -2.82 -37.57
CA LEU A 107 -26.40 -3.93 -36.63
C LEU A 107 -27.72 -4.68 -36.38
N PRO A 108 -27.71 -6.00 -36.18
CA PRO A 108 -28.93 -6.78 -35.96
C PRO A 108 -29.44 -6.65 -34.52
N GLU A 109 -30.75 -6.42 -34.36
CA GLU A 109 -31.46 -6.39 -33.09
C GLU A 109 -31.64 -7.80 -32.49
N PRO A 110 -31.70 -7.93 -31.15
CA PRO A 110 -31.95 -9.21 -30.47
C PRO A 110 -33.43 -9.61 -30.53
N PRO A 111 -33.75 -10.92 -30.47
CA PRO A 111 -35.13 -11.40 -30.60
C PRO A 111 -35.98 -11.12 -29.34
N PRO A 112 -37.31 -11.02 -29.48
CA PRO A 112 -38.21 -10.66 -28.38
C PRO A 112 -38.45 -11.81 -27.40
N SER A 113 -38.55 -11.45 -26.12
CA SER A 113 -38.96 -12.31 -25.00
C SER A 113 -40.44 -12.67 -25.11
N ALA A 114 -40.76 -13.96 -25.20
CA ALA A 114 -42.12 -14.48 -25.12
C ALA A 114 -42.60 -14.53 -23.66
N ALA A 115 -43.81 -14.05 -23.43
CA ALA A 115 -44.53 -14.11 -22.17
C ALA A 115 -45.14 -15.51 -21.92
N ASP A 116 -45.35 -15.82 -20.64
CA ASP A 116 -46.02 -17.01 -20.09
C ASP A 116 -47.38 -17.35 -20.73
N PRO A 117 -47.82 -18.60 -20.55
CA PRO A 117 -49.16 -18.81 -20.02
C PRO A 117 -49.19 -19.73 -18.78
N ALA A 118 -50.19 -19.44 -17.96
CA ALA A 118 -50.49 -20.02 -16.67
C ALA A 118 -50.88 -21.50 -16.67
N GLY A 119 -50.59 -22.15 -15.52
CA GLY A 119 -51.54 -23.00 -14.80
C GLY A 119 -51.60 -24.49 -15.17
N THR A 120 -51.19 -25.35 -14.23
CA THR A 120 -51.98 -26.51 -13.79
C THR A 120 -51.40 -27.11 -12.50
N ASP A 121 -52.30 -27.33 -11.55
CA ASP A 121 -52.08 -27.92 -10.23
C ASP A 121 -51.65 -29.40 -10.32
N ALA A 122 -50.78 -29.82 -9.41
CA ALA A 122 -50.72 -31.20 -8.94
C ALA A 122 -50.08 -31.27 -7.54
N ASP A 123 -50.88 -31.74 -6.59
CA ASP A 123 -50.56 -32.01 -5.20
C ASP A 123 -49.35 -32.93 -5.01
N GLY A 124 -48.49 -32.56 -4.05
CA GLY A 124 -47.36 -33.36 -3.61
C GLY A 124 -46.89 -32.93 -2.22
N HIS A 125 -47.59 -33.38 -1.19
CA HIS A 125 -47.17 -33.22 0.21
C HIS A 125 -45.86 -33.97 0.48
N GLY A 126 -44.74 -33.22 0.48
CA GLY A 126 -43.47 -33.64 1.07
C GLY A 126 -43.04 -32.61 2.12
N GLN A 127 -43.10 -32.99 3.40
CA GLN A 127 -42.62 -32.16 4.51
C GLN A 127 -41.11 -31.93 4.37
N ALA A 128 -40.71 -30.74 3.92
CA ALA A 128 -39.35 -30.25 4.02
C ALA A 128 -39.16 -29.58 5.39
N ALA A 129 -38.25 -30.12 6.18
CA ALA A 129 -37.81 -29.55 7.45
C ALA A 129 -37.38 -28.09 7.26
N GLY A 130 -37.97 -27.19 8.06
CA GLY A 130 -37.74 -25.75 7.99
C GLY A 130 -36.28 -25.38 8.28
N MET A 131 -35.48 -25.23 7.23
CA MET A 131 -34.30 -24.38 7.27
C MET A 131 -34.79 -22.95 7.48
N LYS A 132 -34.71 -22.47 8.73
CA LYS A 132 -34.89 -21.05 9.04
C LYS A 132 -34.00 -20.25 8.08
N ALA A 133 -34.61 -19.37 7.30
CA ALA A 133 -33.90 -18.38 6.52
C ALA A 133 -32.87 -17.69 7.44
N PRO A 134 -31.64 -17.45 6.97
CA PRO A 134 -30.64 -16.75 7.77
C PRO A 134 -31.26 -15.43 8.28
N PRO A 135 -31.07 -15.07 9.56
CA PRO A 135 -31.67 -13.87 10.12
C PRO A 135 -31.34 -12.67 9.23
N ALA A 136 -32.36 -11.85 8.95
CA ALA A 136 -32.20 -10.66 8.13
C ALA A 136 -31.05 -9.80 8.68
N GLN A 137 -30.12 -9.42 7.80
CA GLN A 137 -28.97 -8.63 8.22
C GLN A 137 -29.42 -7.25 8.71
N PRO A 138 -28.89 -6.74 9.83
CA PRO A 138 -29.25 -5.41 10.31
C PRO A 138 -28.88 -4.32 9.30
N PRO A 139 -29.57 -3.16 9.33
CA PRO A 139 -29.27 -2.04 8.41
C PRO A 139 -27.82 -1.57 8.57
N ALA A 140 -27.25 -1.00 7.51
CA ALA A 140 -25.82 -0.64 7.46
C ALA A 140 -25.33 0.21 8.66
N PRO A 141 -26.08 1.21 9.17
CA PRO A 141 -25.68 1.95 10.37
C PRO A 141 -25.61 1.09 11.64
N ALA A 142 -26.58 0.20 11.85
CA ALA A 142 -26.60 -0.70 13.01
C ALA A 142 -25.46 -1.72 12.97
N ARG A 143 -25.12 -2.22 11.76
CA ARG A 143 -23.92 -3.07 11.55
C ARG A 143 -22.63 -2.34 11.91
N GLN A 144 -22.47 -1.09 11.45
CA GLN A 144 -21.31 -0.27 11.76
C GLN A 144 -21.17 -0.07 13.28
N GLN A 145 -22.26 0.28 13.98
CA GLN A 145 -22.21 0.48 15.43
C GLN A 145 -21.91 -0.82 16.21
N ALA A 146 -22.42 -1.96 15.75
CA ALA A 146 -22.08 -3.25 16.34
C ALA A 146 -20.58 -3.59 16.19
N LEU A 147 -20.00 -3.33 15.02
CA LEU A 147 -18.57 -3.51 14.78
C LEU A 147 -17.71 -2.57 15.63
N LEU A 148 -18.11 -1.31 15.78
CA LEU A 148 -17.42 -0.35 16.65
C LEU A 148 -17.39 -0.83 18.10
N ARG A 149 -18.53 -1.31 18.61
CA ARG A 149 -18.60 -1.90 19.96
C ARG A 149 -17.71 -3.14 20.10
N GLU A 150 -17.76 -4.07 19.14
CA GLU A 150 -16.89 -5.26 19.15
C GLU A 150 -15.39 -4.87 19.21
N CYS A 151 -14.96 -3.97 18.33
CA CYS A 151 -13.58 -3.52 18.28
C CYS A 151 -13.15 -2.78 19.55
N PHE A 152 -14.02 -1.92 20.10
CA PHE A 152 -13.75 -1.20 21.34
C PHE A 152 -13.55 -2.15 22.52
N GLU A 153 -14.42 -3.15 22.68
CA GLU A 153 -14.33 -4.13 23.76
C GLU A 153 -13.02 -4.91 23.74
N LEU A 154 -12.56 -5.29 22.55
CA LEU A 154 -11.26 -5.93 22.38
C LEU A 154 -10.13 -4.96 22.67
N ALA A 155 -10.20 -3.73 22.14
CA ALA A 155 -9.14 -2.74 22.29
C ALA A 155 -8.96 -2.30 23.74
N ARG A 156 -10.04 -1.99 24.48
CA ARG A 156 -9.96 -1.54 25.88
C ARG A 156 -9.37 -2.60 26.83
N ALA A 157 -9.54 -3.88 26.49
CA ALA A 157 -8.96 -4.98 27.24
C ALA A 157 -7.48 -5.25 26.88
N HIS A 158 -7.02 -4.80 25.71
CA HIS A 158 -5.68 -5.08 25.21
C HIS A 158 -4.61 -4.16 25.82
N PRO A 159 -3.43 -4.69 26.21
CA PRO A 159 -2.38 -3.91 26.87
C PRO A 159 -1.95 -2.64 26.14
N PHE A 160 -1.88 -2.66 24.80
CA PHE A 160 -1.48 -1.49 24.00
C PHE A 160 -2.35 -0.26 24.23
N TYR A 161 -3.64 -0.46 24.48
CA TYR A 161 -4.62 0.64 24.53
C TYR A 161 -5.13 0.92 25.94
N ARG A 162 -4.68 0.15 26.94
CA ARG A 162 -5.17 0.24 28.32
C ARG A 162 -5.04 1.65 28.91
N THR A 163 -3.99 2.39 28.56
CA THR A 163 -3.82 3.78 28.99
C THR A 163 -4.78 4.71 28.27
N LEU A 164 -4.94 4.57 26.94
CA LEU A 164 -5.81 5.40 26.11
C LEU A 164 -7.28 5.27 26.51
N TYR A 165 -7.74 4.05 26.81
CA TYR A 165 -9.16 3.76 27.10
C TYR A 165 -9.48 3.60 28.59
N ARG A 166 -8.58 4.05 29.48
CA ARG A 166 -8.82 4.01 30.93
C ARG A 166 -10.02 4.88 31.28
N GLY A 167 -11.04 4.28 31.89
CA GLY A 167 -12.24 5.00 32.34
C GLY A 167 -13.24 5.32 31.22
N VAL A 168 -12.99 4.88 29.98
CA VAL A 168 -13.94 5.02 28.88
C VAL A 168 -15.00 3.93 28.98
N ALA A 169 -16.27 4.34 29.13
CA ALA A 169 -17.37 3.41 29.40
C ALA A 169 -17.88 2.69 28.15
N CYS A 170 -17.98 3.40 27.02
CA CYS A 170 -18.53 2.90 25.76
C CYS A 170 -17.71 3.33 24.54
N ALA A 171 -17.99 2.72 23.38
CA ALA A 171 -17.28 2.98 22.14
C ALA A 171 -17.52 4.41 21.62
N GLU A 172 -18.70 4.97 21.88
CA GLU A 172 -19.08 6.31 21.44
C GLU A 172 -18.16 7.39 22.04
N ASP A 173 -17.84 7.27 23.33
CA ASP A 173 -17.01 8.24 24.07
C ASP A 173 -15.50 8.04 23.89
N ALA A 174 -15.09 6.97 23.22
CA ALA A 174 -13.68 6.62 23.11
C ALA A 174 -12.91 7.61 22.21
N PRO A 175 -11.73 8.10 22.62
CA PRO A 175 -10.93 8.95 21.76
C PRO A 175 -10.44 8.18 20.52
N PRO A 176 -10.19 8.87 19.39
CA PRO A 176 -9.54 8.25 18.25
C PRO A 176 -8.13 7.77 18.60
N LEU A 177 -7.71 6.69 17.94
CA LEU A 177 -6.38 6.12 18.07
C LEU A 177 -5.45 6.77 17.03
N GLU A 178 -4.52 7.57 17.51
CA GLU A 178 -3.49 8.19 16.68
C GLU A 178 -2.25 7.30 16.55
N LYS A 179 -1.53 7.43 15.42
CA LYS A 179 -0.30 6.66 15.15
C LYS A 179 0.76 6.82 16.25
N ALA A 180 0.92 8.03 16.79
CA ALA A 180 1.86 8.31 17.87
C ALA A 180 1.54 7.51 19.14
N THR A 181 0.26 7.30 19.45
CA THR A 181 -0.16 6.48 20.60
C THR A 181 0.23 5.01 20.41
N LEU A 182 0.09 4.48 19.19
CA LEU A 182 0.53 3.13 18.85
C LEU A 182 2.05 2.99 18.92
N GLN A 183 2.80 3.97 18.42
CA GLN A 183 4.26 3.96 18.48
C GLN A 183 4.76 3.81 19.91
N ALA A 184 4.27 4.67 20.82
CA ALA A 184 4.64 4.61 22.24
C ALA A 184 4.27 3.26 22.89
N ALA A 185 3.10 2.70 22.58
CA ALA A 185 2.69 1.40 23.10
C ALA A 185 3.59 0.24 22.62
N LEU A 186 4.15 0.36 21.42
CA LEU A 186 4.95 -0.67 20.77
C LEU A 186 6.46 -0.56 21.06
N GLU A 187 6.93 0.53 21.69
CA GLU A 187 8.35 0.68 22.07
C GLU A 187 8.87 -0.45 22.95
N THR A 188 7.99 -1.04 23.78
CA THR A 188 8.34 -2.14 24.70
C THR A 188 7.85 -3.51 24.21
N PHE A 189 7.27 -3.56 23.02
CA PHE A 189 6.75 -4.79 22.44
C PHE A 189 7.89 -5.69 21.93
N SER A 190 7.78 -6.98 22.23
CA SER A 190 8.79 -7.98 21.91
C SER A 190 8.14 -9.20 21.28
N PRO A 191 8.40 -9.52 20.00
CA PRO A 191 7.84 -10.68 19.32
C PRO A 191 8.08 -12.02 20.03
N GLU A 192 9.16 -12.17 20.79
CA GLU A 192 9.50 -13.39 21.52
C GLU A 192 8.60 -13.67 22.73
N ARG A 193 7.82 -12.69 23.18
CA ARG A 193 6.85 -12.84 24.29
C ARG A 193 5.50 -13.38 23.80
N GLU A 194 5.33 -13.48 22.49
CA GLU A 194 4.09 -13.88 21.86
C GLU A 194 3.97 -15.40 21.74
N ALA A 195 2.79 -15.94 22.07
CA ALA A 195 2.56 -17.39 22.12
C ALA A 195 2.54 -18.07 20.75
N SER A 196 2.37 -17.29 19.67
CA SER A 196 2.36 -17.78 18.30
C SER A 196 2.93 -16.73 17.35
N GLY A 197 3.35 -17.18 16.16
CA GLY A 197 3.97 -16.36 15.14
C GLY A 197 3.15 -15.13 14.75
N LEU A 198 3.87 -14.10 14.29
CA LEU A 198 3.33 -12.79 13.96
C LEU A 198 3.55 -12.44 12.50
N TYR A 199 2.63 -11.69 11.94
CA TYR A 199 2.82 -10.96 10.71
C TYR A 199 3.21 -9.51 11.05
N LEU A 200 4.50 -9.21 11.01
CA LEU A 200 5.01 -7.86 11.27
C LEU A 200 4.94 -6.99 10.02
N VAL A 201 4.29 -5.84 10.15
CA VAL A 201 4.15 -4.83 9.10
C VAL A 201 4.75 -3.53 9.54
N ARG A 202 5.53 -2.92 8.66
CA ARG A 202 6.04 -1.56 8.85
C ARG A 202 5.10 -0.57 8.17
N SER A 203 4.62 0.42 8.92
CA SER A 203 3.96 1.58 8.33
C SER A 203 4.90 2.22 7.31
N GLY A 204 4.44 2.49 6.09
CA GLY A 204 5.19 3.38 5.20
C GLY A 204 5.33 4.72 5.92
N GLY A 205 6.53 5.31 5.98
CA GLY A 205 6.59 6.70 6.42
C GLY A 205 7.74 7.26 7.22
N SER A 206 8.28 6.54 8.21
CA SER A 206 9.23 7.15 9.13
C SER A 206 10.53 6.36 9.19
N THR A 207 11.63 7.08 9.02
CA THR A 207 13.00 6.55 9.02
C THR A 207 13.62 6.57 10.41
N ARG A 208 13.08 7.38 11.34
CA ARG A 208 13.55 7.43 12.73
C ARG A 208 12.80 6.50 13.68
N ALA A 209 11.52 6.22 13.42
CA ALA A 209 10.70 5.30 14.22
C ALA A 209 9.51 4.78 13.40
N ALA A 210 9.79 3.93 12.41
CA ALA A 210 8.75 3.25 11.67
C ALA A 210 7.86 2.46 12.63
N LEU A 211 6.55 2.68 12.58
CA LEU A 211 5.63 1.86 13.36
C LEU A 211 5.70 0.44 12.80
N ILE A 212 6.26 -0.49 13.58
CA ILE A 212 6.21 -1.92 13.29
C ILE A 212 5.03 -2.48 14.07
N PHE A 213 3.93 -2.71 13.37
CA PHE A 213 2.69 -3.19 13.96
C PHE A 213 2.62 -4.72 13.86
N PRO A 214 2.33 -5.43 14.97
CA PRO A 214 2.10 -6.86 14.94
C PRO A 214 0.68 -7.18 14.49
N VAL A 215 0.54 -8.16 13.62
CA VAL A 215 -0.75 -8.68 13.16
C VAL A 215 -0.78 -10.18 13.36
N ASP A 216 -1.91 -10.73 13.77
CA ASP A 216 -2.08 -12.18 13.79
C ASP A 216 -2.11 -12.74 12.35
N ILE A 217 -1.37 -13.83 12.12
CA ILE A 217 -1.23 -14.41 10.79
C ILE A 217 -2.58 -14.91 10.27
N ALA A 218 -3.36 -15.64 11.07
CA ALA A 218 -4.61 -16.23 10.62
C ALA A 218 -5.67 -15.16 10.33
N GLU A 219 -5.75 -14.14 11.20
CA GLU A 219 -6.64 -12.98 11.02
C GLU A 219 -6.31 -12.20 9.74
N ASN A 220 -5.02 -12.03 9.45
CA ASN A 220 -4.55 -11.36 8.26
C ASN A 220 -4.88 -12.14 6.98
N LEU A 221 -4.66 -13.47 6.98
CA LEU A 221 -5.00 -14.33 5.84
C LEU A 221 -6.53 -14.39 5.62
N ALA A 222 -7.34 -14.37 6.69
CA ALA A 222 -8.80 -14.34 6.58
C ALA A 222 -9.32 -13.06 5.92
N GLN A 223 -8.77 -11.88 6.29
CA GLN A 223 -9.14 -10.62 5.64
C GLN A 223 -8.73 -10.61 4.15
N ARG A 224 -7.55 -11.16 3.81
CA ARG A 224 -7.12 -11.27 2.41
C ARG A 224 -7.99 -12.21 1.60
N GLN A 225 -8.49 -13.30 2.20
CA GLN A 225 -9.48 -14.15 1.55
C GLN A 225 -10.76 -13.37 1.24
N ALA A 226 -11.30 -12.62 2.21
CA ALA A 226 -12.50 -11.81 1.99
C ALA A 226 -12.30 -10.75 0.89
N LEU A 227 -11.10 -10.16 0.80
CA LEU A 227 -10.74 -9.27 -0.30
C LEU A 227 -10.69 -9.99 -1.65
N ALA A 228 -10.00 -11.13 -1.72
CA ALA A 228 -9.88 -11.93 -2.94
C ALA A 228 -11.25 -12.38 -3.47
N ASP A 229 -12.14 -12.84 -2.59
CA ASP A 229 -13.51 -13.23 -2.95
C ASP A 229 -14.25 -12.08 -3.64
N ARG A 230 -14.06 -10.85 -3.14
CA ARG A 230 -14.72 -9.68 -3.69
C ARG A 230 -14.10 -9.18 -4.99
N LEU A 231 -12.77 -9.22 -5.10
CA LEU A 231 -12.06 -8.88 -6.33
C LEU A 231 -12.39 -9.86 -7.46
N ARG A 232 -12.59 -11.16 -7.14
CA ARG A 232 -13.12 -12.14 -8.09
C ARG A 232 -14.56 -11.82 -8.50
N ALA A 233 -15.42 -11.54 -7.53
CA ALA A 233 -16.84 -11.26 -7.80
C ALA A 233 -17.03 -10.01 -8.69
N ASP A 234 -16.19 -9.00 -8.52
CA ASP A 234 -16.20 -7.79 -9.35
C ASP A 234 -15.44 -7.95 -10.68
N GLY A 235 -14.89 -9.13 -10.96
CA GLY A 235 -14.16 -9.42 -12.21
C GLY A 235 -12.82 -8.71 -12.32
N VAL A 236 -12.25 -8.26 -11.19
CA VAL A 236 -10.91 -7.63 -11.14
C VAL A 236 -9.83 -8.66 -11.47
N PHE A 237 -9.95 -9.86 -10.91
CA PHE A 237 -9.01 -10.96 -11.13
C PHE A 237 -9.73 -12.29 -11.29
N GLY A 238 -9.09 -13.23 -11.99
CA GLY A 238 -9.52 -14.62 -12.07
C GLY A 238 -8.45 -15.54 -12.67
N PRO A 239 -8.79 -16.80 -12.99
CA PRO A 239 -7.83 -17.79 -13.50
C PRO A 239 -7.08 -17.39 -14.77
N ALA A 240 -7.66 -16.51 -15.60
CA ALA A 240 -7.04 -16.00 -16.82
C ALA A 240 -6.14 -14.76 -16.59
N SER A 241 -6.13 -14.20 -15.38
CA SER A 241 -5.32 -13.03 -15.05
C SER A 241 -3.84 -13.42 -14.95
N ILE A 242 -2.98 -12.68 -15.65
CA ILE A 242 -1.52 -12.71 -15.51
C ILE A 242 -1.12 -11.33 -15.02
N ALA A 243 -0.61 -11.25 -13.80
CA ALA A 243 -0.44 -10.03 -13.03
C ALA A 243 1.04 -9.68 -12.85
N LEU A 244 1.47 -8.60 -13.52
CA LEU A 244 2.79 -8.00 -13.33
C LEU A 244 2.79 -7.13 -12.08
N ASN A 245 3.28 -7.68 -10.96
CA ASN A 245 3.25 -7.02 -9.67
C ASN A 245 4.55 -6.24 -9.42
N LEU A 246 4.43 -4.91 -9.41
CA LEU A 246 5.51 -3.93 -9.20
C LEU A 246 5.39 -3.21 -7.86
N PHE A 247 4.58 -3.69 -6.91
CA PHE A 247 4.59 -3.14 -5.55
C PHE A 247 5.89 -3.49 -4.81
N GLY A 248 6.25 -2.71 -3.79
CA GLY A 248 7.46 -2.93 -3.00
C GLY A 248 7.38 -4.12 -2.03
N TYR A 249 8.51 -4.82 -1.86
CA TYR A 249 8.76 -5.82 -0.81
C TYR A 249 10.19 -5.68 -0.27
N ALA A 250 10.36 -4.85 0.75
CA ALA A 250 11.65 -4.62 1.42
C ALA A 250 11.44 -3.96 2.79
N ASN A 251 12.41 -4.08 3.70
CA ASN A 251 12.43 -3.34 4.96
C ASN A 251 11.12 -3.45 5.77
N LEU A 252 10.52 -4.65 5.84
CA LEU A 252 9.23 -4.93 6.49
C LEU A 252 8.01 -4.23 5.86
N TYR A 253 8.17 -3.48 4.77
CA TYR A 253 7.10 -3.04 3.89
C TYR A 253 6.76 -4.16 2.91
N ARG A 254 5.49 -4.58 2.88
CA ARG A 254 5.10 -5.89 2.31
C ARG A 254 3.97 -5.82 1.29
N THR A 255 3.75 -4.68 0.64
CA THR A 255 2.62 -4.51 -0.29
C THR A 255 2.64 -5.53 -1.42
N ALA A 256 3.81 -5.83 -2.02
CA ALA A 256 3.90 -6.87 -3.06
C ALA A 256 3.43 -8.23 -2.54
N ALA A 257 3.96 -8.68 -1.39
CA ALA A 257 3.59 -9.97 -0.80
C ALA A 257 2.11 -10.05 -0.35
N ILE A 258 1.49 -8.92 0.03
CA ILE A 258 0.05 -8.87 0.30
C ILE A 258 -0.73 -9.11 -1.00
N VAL A 259 -0.34 -8.42 -2.08
CA VAL A 259 -1.01 -8.49 -3.37
C VAL A 259 -0.79 -9.84 -4.05
N ASP A 260 0.40 -10.45 -3.94
CA ASP A 260 0.67 -11.79 -4.46
C ASP A 260 -0.23 -12.85 -3.78
N ASP A 261 -0.36 -12.84 -2.45
CA ASP A 261 -1.27 -13.76 -1.74
C ASP A 261 -2.74 -13.55 -2.16
N VAL A 262 -3.18 -12.31 -2.39
CA VAL A 262 -4.53 -12.03 -2.89
C VAL A 262 -4.71 -12.55 -4.32
N LEU A 263 -3.72 -12.36 -5.21
CA LEU A 263 -3.75 -12.86 -6.58
C LEU A 263 -3.80 -14.40 -6.62
N GLU A 264 -3.04 -15.08 -5.77
CA GLU A 264 -3.06 -16.54 -5.64
C GLU A 264 -4.43 -17.05 -5.19
N ARG A 265 -5.07 -16.38 -4.23
CA ARG A 265 -6.46 -16.67 -3.81
C ARG A 265 -7.48 -16.40 -4.92
N CYS A 266 -7.20 -15.44 -5.79
CA CYS A 266 -7.95 -15.19 -7.02
C CYS A 266 -7.70 -16.25 -8.10
N GLN A 267 -6.77 -17.19 -7.88
CA GLN A 267 -6.27 -18.16 -8.86
C GLN A 267 -5.58 -17.49 -10.07
N ALA A 268 -5.13 -16.25 -9.92
CA ALA A 268 -4.39 -15.54 -10.95
C ALA A 268 -2.92 -16.01 -10.98
N THR A 269 -2.28 -15.87 -12.14
CA THR A 269 -0.83 -16.04 -12.27
C THR A 269 -0.10 -14.76 -11.84
N THR A 270 0.85 -14.88 -10.92
CA THR A 270 1.66 -13.75 -10.43
C THR A 270 3.01 -13.69 -11.13
N LEU A 271 3.42 -12.49 -11.55
CA LEU A 271 4.80 -12.17 -11.94
C LEU A 271 5.36 -11.21 -10.87
N PRO A 272 5.96 -11.74 -9.79
CA PRO A 272 6.35 -10.96 -8.60
C PRO A 272 7.68 -10.24 -8.84
N MET A 273 7.67 -9.19 -9.66
CA MET A 273 8.89 -8.45 -10.02
C MET A 273 9.33 -7.46 -8.94
N SER A 274 8.42 -7.01 -8.06
CA SER A 274 8.68 -5.98 -7.04
C SER A 274 9.04 -4.60 -7.61
N ALA A 275 8.84 -3.55 -6.82
CA ALA A 275 9.25 -2.19 -7.18
C ALA A 275 10.76 -2.05 -7.42
N HIS A 276 11.57 -2.95 -6.84
CA HIS A 276 13.03 -2.88 -6.88
C HIS A 276 13.67 -3.57 -8.09
N ALA A 277 12.91 -4.28 -8.92
CA ALA A 277 13.47 -4.86 -10.16
C ALA A 277 13.86 -3.76 -11.15
N ALA A 278 14.93 -4.04 -11.91
CA ALA A 278 15.35 -3.19 -13.01
C ALA A 278 14.27 -3.15 -14.10
N ASP A 279 14.02 -1.97 -14.67
CA ASP A 279 12.96 -1.80 -15.68
C ASP A 279 13.19 -2.64 -16.93
N ALA A 280 14.45 -2.92 -17.29
CA ALA A 280 14.79 -3.80 -18.40
C ALA A 280 14.31 -5.25 -18.17
N ASP A 281 14.45 -5.76 -16.94
CA ASP A 281 13.98 -7.10 -16.57
C ASP A 281 12.44 -7.15 -16.53
N ILE A 282 11.80 -6.08 -16.07
CA ILE A 282 10.34 -5.93 -16.09
C ILE A 282 9.82 -5.94 -17.53
N LEU A 283 10.45 -5.20 -18.43
CA LEU A 283 10.11 -5.20 -19.85
C LEU A 283 10.31 -6.59 -20.48
N ALA A 284 11.43 -7.27 -20.18
CA ALA A 284 11.69 -8.61 -20.67
C ALA A 284 10.61 -9.60 -20.22
N ALA A 285 10.22 -9.57 -18.94
CA ALA A 285 9.14 -10.38 -18.39
C ALA A 285 7.79 -10.04 -19.05
N ALA A 286 7.46 -8.76 -19.20
CA ALA A 286 6.21 -8.32 -19.82
C ALA A 286 6.10 -8.80 -21.27
N ARG A 287 7.19 -8.74 -22.05
CA ARG A 287 7.23 -9.26 -23.43
C ARG A 287 7.03 -10.77 -23.50
N ARG A 288 7.68 -11.49 -22.58
CA ARG A 288 7.64 -12.96 -22.55
C ARG A 288 6.26 -13.49 -22.17
N PHE A 289 5.66 -12.92 -21.12
CA PHE A 289 4.47 -13.46 -20.50
C PHE A 289 3.17 -12.73 -20.87
N ARG A 290 3.27 -11.56 -21.51
CA ARG A 290 2.12 -10.74 -21.98
C ARG A 290 1.06 -10.58 -20.89
N PRO A 291 1.41 -9.93 -19.76
CA PRO A 291 0.50 -9.81 -18.62
C PRO A 291 -0.78 -9.08 -19.03
N SER A 292 -1.91 -9.51 -18.49
CA SER A 292 -3.19 -8.80 -18.65
C SER A 292 -3.34 -7.66 -17.64
N HIS A 293 -2.62 -7.73 -16.52
CA HIS A 293 -2.66 -6.75 -15.44
C HIS A 293 -1.28 -6.24 -15.09
N VAL A 294 -1.17 -4.94 -14.80
CA VAL A 294 -0.01 -4.32 -14.17
C VAL A 294 -0.43 -3.68 -12.86
N LEU A 295 0.34 -3.93 -11.80
CA LEU A 295 0.00 -3.51 -10.44
C LEU A 295 1.18 -2.76 -9.83
N GLY A 296 0.92 -1.65 -9.15
CA GLY A 296 1.98 -0.90 -8.48
C GLY A 296 1.52 0.43 -7.91
N THR A 297 2.43 1.18 -7.31
CA THR A 297 2.13 2.57 -6.95
C THR A 297 2.17 3.45 -8.20
N PRO A 298 1.35 4.51 -8.27
CA PRO A 298 1.41 5.50 -9.35
C PRO A 298 2.83 5.96 -9.70
N SER A 299 3.68 6.23 -8.71
CA SER A 299 5.07 6.65 -8.93
C SER A 299 5.93 5.55 -9.56
N ARG A 300 5.87 4.31 -9.04
CA ARG A 300 6.63 3.21 -9.63
C ARG A 300 6.20 2.90 -11.06
N LEU A 301 4.90 2.95 -11.30
CA LEU A 301 4.31 2.76 -12.63
C LEU A 301 4.74 3.89 -13.58
N ALA A 302 4.79 5.13 -13.11
CA ALA A 302 5.25 6.27 -13.90
C ALA A 302 6.71 6.13 -14.33
N LEU A 303 7.59 5.65 -13.44
CA LEU A 303 9.00 5.36 -13.77
C LEU A 303 9.10 4.30 -14.87
N PHE A 304 8.33 3.22 -14.77
CA PHE A 304 8.32 2.19 -15.80
C PHE A 304 7.80 2.74 -17.14
N ALA A 305 6.74 3.56 -17.13
CA ALA A 305 6.26 4.22 -18.34
C ALA A 305 7.30 5.16 -18.96
N ALA A 306 8.07 5.89 -18.16
CA ALA A 306 9.17 6.73 -18.64
C ALA A 306 10.30 5.89 -19.26
N HIS A 307 10.64 4.74 -18.66
CA HIS A 307 11.60 3.80 -19.23
C HIS A 307 11.14 3.28 -20.61
N LEU A 308 9.87 2.87 -20.72
CA LEU A 308 9.29 2.43 -21.99
C LEU A 308 9.37 3.53 -23.05
N ALA A 309 8.96 4.76 -22.70
CA ALA A 309 9.01 5.90 -23.61
C ALA A 309 10.44 6.19 -24.08
N ALA A 310 11.42 6.17 -23.17
CA ALA A 310 12.84 6.38 -23.51
C ALA A 310 13.41 5.27 -24.41
N ALA A 311 12.91 4.04 -24.25
CA ALA A 311 13.27 2.90 -25.10
C ALA A 311 12.50 2.86 -26.43
N GLY A 312 11.54 3.76 -26.67
CA GLY A 312 10.65 3.70 -27.83
C GLY A 312 9.70 2.50 -27.81
N GLU A 313 9.43 1.97 -26.61
CA GLU A 313 8.63 0.77 -26.38
C GLU A 313 7.21 1.12 -25.95
N ARG A 314 6.28 0.21 -26.25
CA ARG A 314 4.90 0.25 -25.77
C ARG A 314 4.42 -1.17 -25.49
N LEU A 315 3.65 -1.31 -24.41
CA LEU A 315 2.98 -2.55 -24.03
C LEU A 315 1.46 -2.38 -24.11
N GLU A 316 0.74 -3.50 -24.23
CA GLU A 316 -0.73 -3.54 -24.22
C GLU A 316 -1.21 -4.37 -23.01
N ILE A 317 -1.30 -3.69 -21.86
CA ILE A 317 -1.72 -4.24 -20.58
C ILE A 317 -2.98 -3.46 -20.14
N PRO A 318 -4.19 -3.94 -20.50
CA PRO A 318 -5.41 -3.14 -20.40
C PRO A 318 -5.90 -2.92 -18.97
N GLN A 319 -5.49 -3.77 -18.01
CA GLN A 319 -5.91 -3.68 -16.62
C GLN A 319 -4.78 -3.09 -15.76
N LEU A 320 -5.05 -1.98 -15.08
CA LEU A 320 -4.11 -1.34 -14.17
C LEU A 320 -4.70 -1.31 -12.77
N LEU A 321 -3.99 -1.86 -11.79
CA LEU A 321 -4.32 -1.72 -10.37
C LEU A 321 -3.30 -0.83 -9.68
N TYR A 322 -3.75 0.17 -8.94
CA TYR A 322 -2.87 1.02 -8.14
C TYR A 322 -3.29 1.10 -6.68
N ALA A 323 -2.34 1.38 -5.81
CA ALA A 323 -2.60 1.55 -4.38
C ALA A 323 -1.56 2.47 -3.74
N GLY A 324 -1.85 2.92 -2.52
CA GLY A 324 -0.96 3.75 -1.72
C GLY A 324 -0.99 5.22 -2.11
N GLU A 325 -0.85 5.59 -3.38
CA GLU A 325 -0.82 6.99 -3.84
C GLU A 325 -2.07 7.37 -4.61
N THR A 326 -2.35 8.67 -4.64
CA THR A 326 -3.32 9.27 -5.57
C THR A 326 -2.79 9.10 -7.00
N LEU A 327 -3.64 8.59 -7.89
CA LEU A 327 -3.33 8.54 -9.31
C LEU A 327 -3.74 9.84 -10.00
N HIS A 328 -2.75 10.68 -10.27
CA HIS A 328 -2.94 11.95 -10.96
C HIS A 328 -3.26 11.77 -12.45
N ALA A 329 -4.04 12.70 -13.02
CA ALA A 329 -4.46 12.65 -14.42
C ALA A 329 -3.26 12.67 -15.39
N SER A 330 -2.21 13.45 -15.08
CA SER A 330 -0.98 13.51 -15.88
C SER A 330 -0.28 12.15 -15.95
N THR A 331 -0.21 11.46 -14.80
CA THR A 331 0.41 10.14 -14.66
C THR A 331 -0.41 9.09 -15.38
N LEU A 332 -1.74 9.12 -15.22
CA LEU A 332 -2.64 8.23 -15.95
C LEU A 332 -2.51 8.39 -17.47
N ALA A 333 -2.38 9.61 -17.99
CA ALA A 333 -2.18 9.84 -19.42
C ALA A 333 -0.90 9.17 -19.94
N ARG A 334 0.22 9.28 -19.19
CA ARG A 334 1.48 8.58 -19.53
C ARG A 334 1.32 7.06 -19.49
N LEU A 335 0.63 6.54 -18.47
CA LEU A 335 0.37 5.11 -18.33
C LEU A 335 -0.50 4.57 -19.47
N ARG A 336 -1.52 5.32 -19.90
CA ARG A 336 -2.33 4.99 -21.07
C ARG A 336 -1.49 4.91 -22.35
N ALA A 337 -0.62 5.88 -22.57
CA ALA A 337 0.23 5.92 -23.75
C ALA A 337 1.25 4.76 -23.78
N ALA A 338 1.86 4.44 -22.65
CA ALA A 338 2.92 3.44 -22.57
C ALA A 338 2.42 1.99 -22.41
N LEU A 339 1.26 1.79 -21.76
CA LEU A 339 0.76 0.48 -21.35
C LEU A 339 -0.61 0.13 -21.93
N GLY A 340 -1.31 1.05 -22.62
CA GLY A 340 -2.66 0.78 -23.12
C GLY A 340 -3.72 0.60 -22.01
N ALA A 341 -3.46 1.11 -20.81
CA ALA A 341 -4.31 0.92 -19.63
C ALA A 341 -5.74 1.50 -19.82
N ALA A 342 -6.74 0.62 -19.91
CA ALA A 342 -8.14 1.01 -20.15
C ALA A 342 -8.99 0.93 -18.88
N GLN A 343 -8.85 -0.15 -18.13
CA GLN A 343 -9.58 -0.41 -16.90
C GLN A 343 -8.67 -0.17 -15.69
N LEU A 344 -9.16 0.63 -14.74
CA LEU A 344 -8.43 1.07 -13.57
C LEU A 344 -9.08 0.53 -12.30
N TRP A 345 -8.26 -0.03 -11.43
CA TRP A 345 -8.64 -0.50 -10.12
C TRP A 345 -7.80 0.19 -9.06
N SER A 346 -8.38 0.45 -7.90
CA SER A 346 -7.64 0.97 -6.75
C SER A 346 -7.87 0.12 -5.51
N LEU A 347 -6.82 -0.06 -4.72
CA LEU A 347 -6.91 -0.67 -3.38
C LEU A 347 -6.59 0.38 -2.31
N TYR A 348 -7.33 0.33 -1.21
CA TYR A 348 -7.15 1.23 -0.08
C TYR A 348 -6.99 0.48 1.25
N GLY A 349 -6.05 0.97 2.04
CA GLY A 349 -5.70 0.47 3.37
C GLY A 349 -4.39 1.05 3.89
N GLY A 350 -4.07 0.72 5.14
CA GLY A 350 -2.80 1.01 5.79
C GLY A 350 -2.06 -0.27 6.18
N ALA A 351 -0.83 -0.13 6.67
CA ALA A 351 -0.05 -1.27 7.13
C ALA A 351 -0.75 -1.97 8.31
N GLU A 352 -1.21 -1.19 9.29
CA GLU A 352 -1.85 -1.63 10.52
C GLU A 352 -3.21 -2.29 10.23
N THR A 353 -3.97 -1.71 9.29
CA THR A 353 -5.32 -2.17 8.97
C THR A 353 -5.35 -3.32 7.95
N GLY A 354 -4.25 -3.54 7.22
CA GLY A 354 -4.28 -4.26 5.94
C GLY A 354 -5.11 -3.53 4.87
N ILE A 355 -5.28 -4.16 3.72
CA ILE A 355 -6.15 -3.65 2.64
C ILE A 355 -7.59 -4.04 2.96
N TRP A 356 -8.48 -3.06 2.96
CA TRP A 356 -9.88 -3.24 3.38
C TRP A 356 -10.90 -2.58 2.45
N ALA A 357 -10.44 -1.87 1.42
CA ALA A 357 -11.30 -1.19 0.47
C ALA A 357 -10.75 -1.33 -0.95
N TRP A 358 -11.65 -1.29 -1.93
CA TRP A 358 -11.30 -1.34 -3.35
C TRP A 358 -12.26 -0.49 -4.18
N SER A 359 -11.83 -0.10 -5.39
CA SER A 359 -12.57 0.78 -6.29
C SER A 359 -12.40 0.34 -7.74
N ASP A 360 -13.49 0.39 -8.52
CA ASP A 360 -13.43 0.54 -9.97
C ASP A 360 -13.15 2.03 -10.26
N ALA A 361 -11.87 2.36 -10.34
CA ALA A 361 -11.42 3.73 -10.51
C ALA A 361 -11.66 4.25 -11.93
N SER A 362 -11.96 3.40 -12.91
CA SER A 362 -12.38 3.85 -14.24
C SER A 362 -13.80 4.40 -14.23
N ARG A 363 -14.70 3.75 -13.48
CA ARG A 363 -16.10 4.18 -13.39
C ARG A 363 -16.34 5.22 -12.30
N ARG A 364 -15.67 5.07 -11.15
CA ARG A 364 -15.89 5.91 -9.96
C ARG A 364 -14.56 6.27 -9.29
N PRO A 365 -13.75 7.15 -9.92
CA PRO A 365 -12.49 7.60 -9.35
C PRO A 365 -12.69 8.11 -7.91
N GLY A 366 -11.86 7.64 -6.98
CA GLY A 366 -11.88 8.08 -5.58
C GLY A 366 -13.01 7.53 -4.71
N LEU A 367 -13.94 6.74 -5.26
CA LEU A 367 -15.00 6.08 -4.49
C LEU A 367 -14.65 4.63 -4.21
N PHE A 368 -14.66 4.26 -2.93
CA PHE A 368 -14.28 2.93 -2.46
C PHE A 368 -15.46 2.18 -1.87
N ARG A 369 -15.54 0.89 -2.21
CA ARG A 369 -16.31 -0.09 -1.45
C ARG A 369 -15.47 -0.58 -0.27
N VAL A 370 -16.14 -0.90 0.83
CA VAL A 370 -15.51 -1.31 2.10
C VAL A 370 -15.82 -2.78 2.38
N LEU A 371 -14.82 -3.54 2.82
CA LEU A 371 -15.00 -4.94 3.19
C LEU A 371 -16.00 -5.09 4.34
N PRO A 372 -16.71 -6.23 4.40
CA PRO A 372 -17.49 -6.56 5.58
C PRO A 372 -16.57 -6.64 6.79
N ARG A 373 -17.12 -6.35 7.98
CA ARG A 373 -16.41 -6.30 9.27
C ARG A 373 -15.37 -5.20 9.42
N VAL A 374 -15.36 -4.21 8.53
CA VAL A 374 -14.63 -2.96 8.70
C VAL A 374 -15.62 -1.81 8.88
N ALA A 375 -15.45 -1.06 9.96
CA ALA A 375 -16.23 0.14 10.24
C ALA A 375 -15.39 1.39 9.98
N VAL A 376 -16.00 2.39 9.34
CA VAL A 376 -15.32 3.64 8.98
C VAL A 376 -16.13 4.82 9.47
N GLU A 377 -15.50 5.63 10.30
CA GLU A 377 -16.04 6.87 10.87
C GLU A 377 -15.40 8.07 10.16
N VAL A 378 -16.22 9.11 9.93
CA VAL A 378 -15.76 10.41 9.44
C VAL A 378 -15.81 11.36 10.63
N LEU A 379 -14.64 11.64 11.20
CA LEU A 379 -14.50 12.43 12.41
C LEU A 379 -14.48 13.92 12.08
N GLN A 380 -15.26 14.70 12.84
CA GLN A 380 -15.35 16.16 12.72
C GLN A 380 -15.57 16.63 11.27
N PRO A 381 -16.64 16.17 10.58
CA PRO A 381 -16.88 16.54 9.20
C PRO A 381 -17.14 18.05 9.03
N ASP A 382 -16.63 18.61 7.93
CA ASP A 382 -16.96 19.95 7.45
C ASP A 382 -18.41 20.03 6.93
N ALA A 383 -18.84 21.22 6.50
CA ALA A 383 -20.18 21.42 5.95
C ALA A 383 -20.48 20.59 4.69
N ALA A 384 -19.44 20.14 3.97
CA ALA A 384 -19.57 19.26 2.79
C ALA A 384 -19.50 17.77 3.16
N GLY A 385 -19.40 17.45 4.46
CA GLY A 385 -19.36 16.10 5.01
C GLY A 385 -17.97 15.48 5.09
N TYR A 386 -16.90 16.21 4.72
CA TYR A 386 -15.54 15.67 4.74
C TYR A 386 -14.88 15.85 6.09
N GLY A 387 -14.33 14.77 6.62
CA GLY A 387 -13.61 14.77 7.89
C GLY A 387 -12.51 13.72 7.90
N ARG A 388 -11.84 13.58 9.04
CA ARG A 388 -10.75 12.60 9.21
C ARG A 388 -11.32 11.19 9.20
N ILE A 389 -10.70 10.31 8.41
CA ILE A 389 -11.09 8.91 8.33
C ILE A 389 -10.49 8.16 9.51
N ALA A 390 -11.35 7.54 10.32
CA ALA A 390 -10.96 6.60 11.35
C ALA A 390 -11.55 5.21 11.08
N VAL A 391 -10.74 4.16 11.26
CA VAL A 391 -11.10 2.78 10.93
C VAL A 391 -11.08 1.90 12.15
N SER A 392 -12.12 1.09 12.29
CA SER A 392 -12.18 -0.04 13.22
C SER A 392 -12.28 -1.33 12.43
N ASN A 393 -11.38 -2.27 12.68
CA ASN A 393 -11.26 -3.50 11.89
C ASN A 393 -11.51 -4.74 12.76
N ALA A 394 -12.70 -5.33 12.66
CA ALA A 394 -13.10 -6.48 13.47
C ALA A 394 -12.49 -7.81 12.98
N TRP A 395 -11.74 -7.81 11.87
CA TRP A 395 -10.85 -8.91 11.53
C TRP A 395 -9.67 -8.99 12.49
N ARG A 396 -9.26 -7.87 13.11
CA ARG A 396 -8.14 -7.78 14.05
C ARG A 396 -8.62 -8.02 15.47
N ARG A 397 -8.32 -9.18 16.05
CA ARG A 397 -8.76 -9.54 17.42
C ARG A 397 -7.60 -9.65 18.38
N ARG A 398 -6.48 -10.25 17.96
CA ARG A 398 -5.29 -10.36 18.82
C ARG A 398 -4.61 -9.02 19.06
N PHE A 399 -4.47 -8.20 18.01
CA PHE A 399 -3.97 -6.83 18.08
C PHE A 399 -5.06 -5.88 17.55
N PRO A 400 -6.06 -5.53 18.38
CA PRO A 400 -7.27 -4.87 17.93
C PRO A 400 -7.01 -3.51 17.29
N VAL A 401 -7.65 -3.23 16.15
CA VAL A 401 -7.62 -1.90 15.53
C VAL A 401 -8.99 -1.26 15.72
N PHE A 402 -9.06 -0.26 16.60
CA PHE A 402 -10.28 0.48 16.92
C PHE A 402 -10.05 1.98 16.76
N ARG A 403 -10.93 2.63 16.01
CA ARG A 403 -10.95 4.07 15.69
C ARG A 403 -9.57 4.63 15.32
N TYR A 404 -8.82 3.87 14.52
CA TYR A 404 -7.48 4.24 14.08
C TYR A 404 -7.52 5.29 12.98
N CYS A 405 -6.89 6.44 13.21
CA CYS A 405 -6.79 7.53 12.24
C CYS A 405 -5.74 7.23 11.17
N LEU A 406 -6.15 7.23 9.89
CA LEU A 406 -5.25 6.94 8.76
C LEU A 406 -4.43 8.16 8.27
N GLY A 407 -4.79 9.35 8.74
CA GLY A 407 -4.26 10.63 8.24
C GLY A 407 -4.85 11.04 6.89
N ASP A 408 -6.01 10.47 6.54
CA ASP A 408 -6.74 10.75 5.30
C ASP A 408 -8.08 11.45 5.57
N ILE A 409 -8.56 12.22 4.59
CA ILE A 409 -9.83 12.94 4.60
C ILE A 409 -10.80 12.30 3.62
N GLY A 410 -12.03 12.06 4.08
CA GLY A 410 -13.08 11.51 3.23
C GLY A 410 -14.47 11.77 3.77
N ARG A 411 -15.46 11.28 3.01
CA ARG A 411 -16.86 11.31 3.39
C ARG A 411 -17.59 10.07 2.90
N TRP A 412 -18.76 9.82 3.45
CA TRP A 412 -19.68 8.84 2.91
C TRP A 412 -20.56 9.47 1.83
N VAL A 413 -20.72 8.77 0.70
CA VAL A 413 -21.65 9.13 -0.37
C VAL A 413 -22.55 7.95 -0.69
N GLU A 414 -23.80 8.21 -1.03
CA GLU A 414 -24.75 7.20 -1.52
C GLU A 414 -24.80 7.29 -3.05
N CYS A 415 -24.57 6.19 -3.74
CA CYS A 415 -24.59 6.09 -5.20
C CYS A 415 -25.28 4.79 -5.61
N ASP A 416 -26.37 4.89 -6.36
CA ASP A 416 -27.21 3.76 -6.80
C ASP A 416 -27.71 2.86 -5.65
N GLY A 417 -28.07 3.48 -4.52
CA GLY A 417 -28.54 2.76 -3.33
C GLY A 417 -27.44 2.00 -2.57
N GLU A 418 -26.18 2.17 -2.98
CA GLU A 418 -25.01 1.65 -2.27
C GLU A 418 -24.21 2.80 -1.63
N ARG A 419 -23.63 2.51 -0.47
CA ARG A 419 -22.81 3.46 0.28
C ARG A 419 -21.33 3.30 -0.06
N TRP A 420 -20.67 4.41 -0.42
CA TRP A 420 -19.28 4.47 -0.85
C TRP A 420 -18.49 5.45 -0.01
N LEU A 421 -17.22 5.12 0.24
CA LEU A 421 -16.28 6.03 0.88
C LEU A 421 -15.57 6.85 -0.20
N GLU A 422 -15.80 8.16 -0.20
CA GLU A 422 -15.08 9.09 -1.06
C GLU A 422 -13.81 9.59 -0.35
N LEU A 423 -12.67 9.48 -1.03
CA LEU A 423 -11.38 9.97 -0.55
C LEU A 423 -11.03 11.32 -1.20
N ARG A 424 -10.70 12.33 -0.39
CA ARG A 424 -10.28 13.66 -0.86
C ARG A 424 -8.75 13.81 -0.90
N GLY A 425 -8.04 13.13 0.00
CA GLY A 425 -6.58 13.24 0.16
C GLY A 425 -6.16 13.08 1.61
N ARG A 426 -5.02 13.67 1.98
CA ARG A 426 -4.48 13.62 3.35
C ARG A 426 -4.95 14.79 4.22
N ASP A 427 -4.88 14.64 5.53
CA ASP A 427 -5.40 15.58 6.53
C ASP A 427 -4.57 16.86 6.76
N GLY A 428 -3.73 17.25 5.79
CA GLY A 428 -2.87 18.44 5.87
C GLY A 428 -1.77 18.35 6.94
N ARG A 429 -1.77 17.30 7.77
CA ARG A 429 -0.76 16.99 8.79
C ARG A 429 0.23 15.93 8.33
N SER A 430 0.05 15.41 7.12
CA SER A 430 0.94 14.40 6.55
C SER A 430 0.92 14.46 5.02
N PHE A 431 1.98 13.97 4.39
CA PHE A 431 2.13 13.90 2.93
C PHE A 431 2.83 12.61 2.52
N ARG A 432 2.87 12.29 1.21
CA ARG A 432 3.61 11.12 0.70
C ARG A 432 4.70 11.56 -0.26
N LEU A 433 5.84 10.89 -0.20
CA LEU A 433 6.97 10.99 -1.13
C LEU A 433 7.51 9.58 -1.40
N ASN A 434 7.57 9.14 -2.65
CA ASN A 434 8.08 7.83 -3.09
C ASN A 434 7.51 6.66 -2.23
N GLU A 435 6.19 6.53 -2.18
CA GLU A 435 5.44 5.55 -1.36
C GLU A 435 5.53 5.72 0.18
N THR A 436 6.28 6.69 0.68
CA THR A 436 6.53 6.87 2.11
C THR A 436 5.69 8.02 2.67
N THR A 437 4.91 7.78 3.72
CA THR A 437 4.05 8.78 4.39
C THR A 437 4.77 9.53 5.51
N TYR A 438 4.98 10.82 5.33
CA TYR A 438 5.66 11.67 6.30
C TYR A 438 4.67 12.48 7.12
N GLU A 439 4.90 12.55 8.44
CA GLU A 439 4.11 13.39 9.35
C GLU A 439 4.73 14.78 9.42
N LEU A 440 3.89 15.82 9.45
CA LEU A 440 4.33 17.20 9.52
C LEU A 440 5.10 17.49 10.82
N ASP A 441 4.74 16.81 11.91
CA ASP A 441 5.37 16.96 13.22
C ASP A 441 6.86 16.53 13.20
N ASP A 442 7.23 15.55 12.36
CA ASP A 442 8.64 15.14 12.17
C ASP A 442 9.46 16.29 11.56
N PHE A 443 8.85 17.06 10.65
CA PHE A 443 9.49 18.20 10.00
C PHE A 443 9.52 19.43 10.91
N ALA A 444 8.50 19.62 11.75
CA ALA A 444 8.52 20.64 12.79
C ALA A 444 9.64 20.37 13.81
N GLN A 445 9.81 19.10 14.23
CA GLN A 445 10.92 18.70 15.09
C GLN A 445 12.28 18.84 14.40
N LEU A 446 12.35 18.55 13.10
CA LEU A 446 13.56 18.69 12.30
C LEU A 446 13.97 20.16 12.17
N ALA A 447 13.04 21.02 11.77
CA ALA A 447 13.23 22.46 11.62
C ALA A 447 13.53 23.14 12.95
N GLY A 448 12.96 22.67 14.06
CA GLY A 448 13.08 23.30 15.37
C GLY A 448 11.99 24.34 15.62
N ALA A 449 11.60 24.52 16.88
CA ALA A 449 10.44 25.34 17.27
C ALA A 449 10.52 26.82 16.84
N GLU A 450 11.74 27.34 16.68
CA GLU A 450 11.99 28.74 16.31
C GLU A 450 11.87 28.98 14.80
N HIS A 451 12.00 27.94 13.98
CA HIS A 451 12.07 28.10 12.53
C HIS A 451 10.74 27.74 11.87
N ALA A 452 10.06 28.76 11.34
CA ALA A 452 8.96 28.52 10.44
C ALA A 452 9.48 27.78 9.19
N PHE A 453 8.69 26.82 8.69
CA PHE A 453 9.01 26.07 7.48
C PHE A 453 7.80 25.87 6.55
N GLN A 454 8.08 25.55 5.28
CA GLN A 454 7.10 25.06 4.31
C GLN A 454 7.70 23.90 3.50
N ILE A 455 6.92 22.85 3.31
CA ILE A 455 7.28 21.70 2.47
C ILE A 455 6.64 21.90 1.10
N GLN A 456 7.44 21.82 0.04
CA GLN A 456 6.95 21.82 -1.34
C GLN A 456 7.28 20.48 -2.00
N LEU A 457 6.27 19.82 -2.56
CA LEU A 457 6.41 18.56 -3.28
C LEU A 457 6.26 18.82 -4.76
N ASP A 458 7.19 18.35 -5.58
CA ASP A 458 7.11 18.45 -7.04
C ASP A 458 7.70 17.21 -7.72
N ARG A 459 7.84 17.26 -9.05
CA ARG A 459 8.56 16.25 -9.82
C ARG A 459 9.76 16.90 -10.52
N ASP A 460 10.88 16.19 -10.55
CA ASP A 460 12.02 16.58 -11.37
C ASP A 460 11.72 16.36 -12.88
N PRO A 461 12.57 16.85 -13.80
CA PRO A 461 12.35 16.65 -15.24
C PRO A 461 12.31 15.17 -15.68
N ALA A 462 12.84 14.25 -14.87
CA ALA A 462 12.76 12.81 -15.11
C ALA A 462 11.47 12.18 -14.53
N GLY A 463 10.61 12.97 -13.89
CA GLY A 463 9.34 12.54 -13.30
C GLY A 463 9.47 11.97 -11.88
N ARG A 464 10.67 12.00 -11.29
CA ARG A 464 10.91 11.53 -9.92
C ARG A 464 10.33 12.54 -8.92
N GLU A 465 9.71 12.04 -7.86
CA GLU A 465 9.18 12.94 -6.83
C GLU A 465 10.32 13.58 -6.06
N ARG A 466 10.17 14.88 -5.75
CA ARG A 466 11.14 15.65 -5.01
C ARG A 466 10.47 16.46 -3.92
N LEU A 467 11.15 16.52 -2.77
CA LEU A 467 10.77 17.36 -1.63
C LEU A 467 11.69 18.57 -1.51
N THR A 468 11.12 19.77 -1.37
CA THR A 468 11.87 20.96 -0.96
C THR A 468 11.40 21.40 0.42
N LEU A 469 12.31 21.38 1.41
CA LEU A 469 12.07 21.99 2.71
C LEU A 469 12.53 23.46 2.64
N LEU A 470 11.58 24.38 2.77
CA LEU A 470 11.85 25.82 2.84
C LEU A 470 11.90 26.29 4.29
N LEU A 471 12.91 27.08 4.65
CA LEU A 471 13.04 27.73 5.95
C LEU A 471 12.99 29.25 5.83
N ALA A 472 12.42 29.89 6.85
CA ALA A 472 12.15 31.33 6.86
C ALA A 472 13.41 32.17 7.09
N GLU A 473 14.42 31.60 7.74
CA GLU A 473 15.61 32.30 8.23
C GLU A 473 16.88 31.72 7.61
N HIS A 474 17.91 32.55 7.54
CA HIS A 474 19.22 32.15 7.03
C HIS A 474 19.92 31.26 8.06
N LEU A 475 20.39 30.09 7.62
CA LEU A 475 21.26 29.23 8.41
C LEU A 475 22.71 29.44 7.95
N ASP A 476 23.65 29.47 8.89
CA ASP A 476 25.06 29.39 8.55
C ASP A 476 25.39 28.03 7.89
N ALA A 477 26.48 27.97 7.12
CA ALA A 477 26.84 26.77 6.34
C ALA A 477 26.96 25.48 7.17
N GLY A 478 27.43 25.58 8.42
CA GLY A 478 27.54 24.43 9.33
C GLY A 478 26.18 23.86 9.75
N PRO A 479 25.31 24.66 10.40
CA PRO A 479 23.93 24.29 10.71
C PRO A 479 23.12 23.81 9.49
N GLU A 480 23.29 24.45 8.32
CA GLU A 480 22.63 24.02 7.09
C GLU A 480 23.03 22.59 6.69
N ALA A 481 24.34 22.30 6.67
CA ALA A 481 24.84 20.97 6.34
C ALA A 481 24.36 19.90 7.34
N ALA A 482 24.35 20.23 8.64
CA ALA A 482 23.82 19.34 9.67
C ALA A 482 22.32 19.07 9.50
N LEU A 483 21.54 20.10 9.16
CA LEU A 483 20.12 19.96 8.90
C LEU A 483 19.85 19.14 7.63
N ARG A 484 20.62 19.36 6.56
CA ARG A 484 20.56 18.57 5.33
C ARG A 484 20.85 17.10 5.59
N ALA A 485 21.85 16.78 6.41
CA ALA A 485 22.15 15.40 6.80
C ALA A 485 21.01 14.78 7.63
N ARG A 486 20.41 15.53 8.56
CA ARG A 486 19.25 15.06 9.34
C ARG A 486 18.01 14.88 8.46
N LEU A 487 17.79 15.74 7.46
CA LEU A 487 16.71 15.60 6.48
C LEU A 487 16.93 14.37 5.60
N ALA A 488 18.15 14.15 5.09
CA ALA A 488 18.50 12.96 4.34
C ALA A 488 18.23 11.69 5.15
N ALA A 489 18.64 11.67 6.43
CA ALA A 489 18.33 10.59 7.35
C ALA A 489 16.82 10.43 7.58
N LEU A 490 16.08 11.54 7.74
CA LEU A 490 14.62 11.54 7.87
C LEU A 490 13.93 10.97 6.62
N LEU A 491 14.48 11.19 5.43
CA LEU A 491 13.92 10.66 4.18
C LEU A 491 14.45 9.27 3.82
N GLY A 492 15.51 8.81 4.48
CA GLY A 492 16.14 7.52 4.19
C GLY A 492 16.87 7.54 2.86
N LEU A 493 17.35 8.72 2.47
CA LEU A 493 18.01 9.01 1.20
C LEU A 493 19.47 9.38 1.43
N ALA A 494 20.30 9.24 0.40
CA ALA A 494 21.63 9.83 0.41
C ALA A 494 21.52 11.38 0.38
N PRO A 495 22.41 12.13 1.04
CA PRO A 495 22.36 13.59 1.05
C PRO A 495 22.32 14.27 -0.33
N ASP A 496 22.87 13.61 -1.35
CA ASP A 496 22.99 14.11 -2.72
C ASP A 496 22.12 13.34 -3.73
N ASP A 497 21.10 12.61 -3.26
CA ASP A 497 20.23 11.76 -4.10
C ASP A 497 19.39 12.57 -5.12
N GLY A 498 19.26 13.89 -4.91
CA GLY A 498 18.48 14.79 -5.76
C GLY A 498 16.96 14.71 -5.57
N ALA A 499 16.47 13.71 -4.84
CA ALA A 499 15.06 13.58 -4.44
C ALA A 499 14.64 14.53 -3.30
N PHE A 500 15.58 15.31 -2.74
CA PHE A 500 15.23 16.41 -1.85
C PHE A 500 16.16 17.62 -1.97
N ALA A 501 15.66 18.77 -1.56
CA ALA A 501 16.38 20.02 -1.45
C ALA A 501 16.05 20.74 -0.14
N LEU A 502 17.03 21.46 0.40
CA LEU A 502 16.83 22.44 1.44
C LEU A 502 16.96 23.82 0.78
N GLY A 503 15.93 24.65 0.90
CA GLY A 503 15.88 25.98 0.34
C GLY A 503 15.71 27.04 1.42
N LEU A 504 16.39 28.17 1.26
CA LEU A 504 16.21 29.35 2.11
C LEU A 504 15.32 30.34 1.36
N ALA A 505 14.18 30.68 1.94
CA ALA A 505 13.26 31.63 1.33
C ALA A 505 12.59 32.45 2.42
N ALA A 506 12.69 33.78 2.33
CA ALA A 506 11.87 34.68 3.14
C ALA A 506 10.40 34.26 3.02
N ARG A 507 9.62 34.30 4.13
CA ARG A 507 8.21 33.86 4.14
C ARG A 507 7.36 34.49 3.04
N ALA A 508 7.70 35.70 2.60
CA ALA A 508 7.04 36.40 1.50
C ALA A 508 7.16 35.68 0.13
N ARG A 509 8.12 34.75 -0.03
CA ARG A 509 8.31 33.93 -1.24
C ARG A 509 7.70 32.54 -1.12
N TRP A 510 7.11 32.21 0.02
CA TRP A 510 6.42 30.93 0.19
C TRP A 510 5.10 30.94 -0.55
N ARG A 511 4.64 29.75 -0.96
CA ARG A 511 3.37 29.64 -1.66
C ARG A 511 2.23 29.81 -0.67
N LEU A 512 1.26 30.62 -1.07
CA LEU A 512 0.01 30.81 -0.36
C LEU A 512 -1.04 29.87 -0.93
N ASP A 513 -1.93 29.40 -0.06
CA ASP A 513 -3.14 28.72 -0.48
C ASP A 513 -4.02 29.72 -1.27
N PRO A 514 -4.43 29.37 -2.52
CA PRO A 514 -5.08 30.31 -3.42
C PRO A 514 -6.48 30.74 -2.97
N VAL A 515 -7.08 30.04 -2.01
CA VAL A 515 -8.43 30.29 -1.51
C VAL A 515 -8.40 31.08 -0.21
N THR A 516 -7.54 30.67 0.71
CA THR A 516 -7.48 31.22 2.07
C THR A 516 -6.42 32.30 2.24
N SER A 517 -5.51 32.46 1.27
CA SER A 517 -4.32 33.32 1.34
C SER A 517 -3.41 33.01 2.54
N LYS A 518 -3.62 31.88 3.22
CA LYS A 518 -2.77 31.40 4.31
C LYS A 518 -1.53 30.73 3.72
N THR A 519 -0.47 30.63 4.50
CA THR A 519 0.73 29.89 4.11
C THR A 519 0.62 28.46 4.61
N PRO A 520 0.19 27.48 3.79
CA PRO A 520 0.07 26.11 4.25
C PRO A 520 1.47 25.54 4.55
N PRO A 521 1.59 24.66 5.55
CA PRO A 521 2.86 24.02 5.89
C PRO A 521 3.29 23.01 4.81
N ILE A 522 2.37 22.50 4.00
CA ILE A 522 2.61 21.56 2.90
C ILE A 522 1.96 22.11 1.63
N VAL A 523 2.70 22.10 0.53
CA VAL A 523 2.23 22.47 -0.80
C VAL A 523 2.58 21.34 -1.76
N ASP A 524 1.56 20.75 -2.38
CA ASP A 524 1.74 19.69 -3.36
C ASP A 524 1.56 20.25 -4.78
N LEU A 525 2.64 20.22 -5.57
CA LEU A 525 2.72 20.73 -6.95
C LEU A 525 2.85 19.59 -7.96
N ARG A 526 2.62 18.34 -7.53
CA ARG A 526 2.65 17.17 -8.40
C ARG A 526 1.30 17.08 -9.12
N ASP A 527 1.21 17.73 -10.27
CA ASP A 527 0.01 17.69 -11.13
C ASP A 527 -0.22 16.32 -11.80
#